data_AF-A0A2L0FAW3-F1
#
_entry.id   AF-A0A2L0FAW3-F1
#
_cell.length_a   1.000
_cell.length_b   1.000
_cell.length_c   1.000
_cell.angle_alpha   90.00
_cell.angle_beta   90.00
_cell.angle_gamma   90.00
#
_symmetry.space_group_name_H-M   'P 1'
#
loop_
_entity.id
_entity.type
_entity.pdbx_description
1 polymer ?
#
loop_
_entity_poly.entity_id
_entity_poly.type
_entity_poly.pdbx_seq_one_letter_code
_entity_poly.pdbx_strand_id
1 'polypeptide(L)'
;MLTVRTFLPLAVVMSVFAGCESPTEAQSKAERAQREAEQKAAEVANELDKKVAEIDQRAERETDKALREAAEELNGAALEAREKSAEAQAELAKARDDVRASTTRRVENLEKDVVELRAKLEKKMSKVEADKLVKELEQKSEAVRRSLRDLDAATSTNLNDVRRVVTQQVEELDRAIQEARRRV
;
A
#
# COMPACT_ATOMS: atom_id res chain seq x y z
N MET A 1 9.82 15.31 -31.21
CA MET A 1 10.00 16.35 -32.25
C MET A 1 10.02 15.66 -33.59
N LEU A 2 8.92 15.71 -34.35
CA LEU A 2 8.82 15.13 -35.69
C LEU A 2 8.45 16.24 -36.67
N THR A 3 9.45 16.70 -37.39
CA THR A 3 9.38 17.63 -38.52
C THR A 3 8.95 16.86 -39.76
N VAL A 4 7.72 17.08 -40.23
CA VAL A 4 7.29 16.58 -41.55
C VAL A 4 7.39 17.74 -42.55
N ARG A 5 8.43 17.64 -43.37
CA ARG A 5 8.68 18.40 -44.58
C ARG A 5 7.97 17.67 -45.71
N THR A 6 7.01 18.29 -46.38
CA THR A 6 6.60 17.90 -47.74
C THR A 6 6.31 19.16 -48.55
N PHE A 7 7.27 19.47 -49.42
CA PHE A 7 7.12 20.31 -50.59
C PHE A 7 6.01 19.76 -51.49
N LEU A 8 5.14 20.64 -52.00
CA LEU A 8 4.41 20.38 -53.24
C LEU A 8 4.36 21.68 -54.06
N PRO A 9 4.78 21.66 -55.34
CA PRO A 9 4.88 22.85 -56.16
C PRO A 9 3.49 23.21 -56.72
N LEU A 10 3.02 24.43 -56.42
CA LEU A 10 1.86 25.04 -57.09
C LEU A 10 2.28 25.42 -58.52
N ALA A 11 2.11 24.48 -59.46
CA ALA A 11 2.14 24.76 -60.89
C ALA A 11 0.86 25.51 -61.28
N VAL A 12 0.93 26.84 -61.24
CA VAL A 12 -0.12 27.71 -61.80
C VAL A 12 0.01 27.67 -63.33
N VAL A 13 -0.79 26.81 -63.96
CA VAL A 13 -0.97 26.81 -65.42
C VAL A 13 -1.92 27.95 -65.78
N MET A 14 -1.36 29.10 -66.14
CA MET A 14 -2.09 30.19 -66.81
C MET A 14 -2.34 29.78 -68.28
N SER A 15 -3.43 29.07 -68.54
CA SER A 15 -3.94 28.88 -69.89
C SER A 15 -4.72 30.13 -70.32
N VAL A 16 -4.04 30.99 -71.09
CA VAL A 16 -4.62 32.12 -71.82
C VAL A 16 -5.50 31.57 -72.95
N PHE A 17 -6.81 31.58 -72.77
CA PHE A 17 -7.76 31.53 -73.89
C PHE A 17 -8.15 32.97 -74.24
N ALA A 18 -7.71 33.40 -75.43
CA ALA A 18 -8.11 34.64 -76.05
C ALA A 18 -9.53 34.50 -76.62
N GLY A 19 -10.47 35.23 -76.01
CA GLY A 19 -11.79 35.54 -76.56
C GLY A 19 -12.15 36.97 -76.14
N CYS A 20 -12.56 37.81 -77.09
CA CYS A 20 -12.90 39.21 -76.85
C CYS A 20 -14.19 39.34 -76.01
N GLU A 21 -14.07 39.25 -74.69
CA GLU A 21 -15.04 39.81 -73.73
C GLU A 21 -14.45 41.11 -73.16
N SER A 22 -15.32 42.09 -72.88
CA SER A 22 -14.87 43.39 -72.39
C SER A 22 -14.15 43.23 -71.02
N PRO A 23 -13.13 44.07 -70.71
CA PRO A 23 -12.39 44.00 -69.45
C PRO A 23 -13.30 43.99 -68.20
N THR A 24 -14.44 44.67 -68.30
CA THR A 24 -15.47 44.78 -67.27
C THR A 24 -16.19 43.46 -66.98
N GLU A 25 -16.48 42.64 -68.01
CA GLU A 25 -17.13 41.35 -67.83
C GLU A 25 -16.19 40.31 -67.22
N ALA A 26 -14.93 40.29 -67.67
CA ALA A 26 -13.88 39.45 -67.10
C ALA A 26 -13.63 39.76 -65.62
N GLN A 27 -13.60 41.05 -65.25
CA GLN A 27 -13.48 41.49 -63.86
C GLN A 27 -14.68 41.06 -63.01
N SER A 28 -15.92 41.19 -63.51
CA SER A 28 -17.11 40.77 -62.78
C SER A 28 -17.20 39.24 -62.58
N LYS A 29 -16.70 38.44 -63.53
CA LYS A 29 -16.61 36.98 -63.40
C LYS A 29 -15.54 36.59 -62.39
N ALA A 30 -14.40 37.27 -62.38
CA ALA A 30 -13.34 37.07 -61.39
C ALA A 30 -13.80 37.42 -59.97
N GLU A 31 -14.52 38.53 -59.79
CA GLU A 31 -15.06 38.93 -58.49
C GLU A 31 -16.13 37.95 -57.97
N ARG A 32 -17.01 37.43 -58.85
CA ARG A 32 -17.98 36.39 -58.46
C ARG A 32 -17.28 35.08 -58.10
N ALA A 33 -16.32 34.64 -58.90
CA ALA A 33 -15.53 33.45 -58.61
C ALA A 33 -14.76 33.59 -57.29
N GLN A 34 -14.24 34.78 -57.00
CA GLN A 34 -13.57 35.09 -55.74
C GLN A 34 -14.55 35.05 -54.56
N ARG A 35 -15.73 35.66 -54.67
CA ARG A 35 -16.75 35.62 -53.62
C ARG A 35 -17.29 34.22 -53.36
N GLU A 36 -17.48 33.42 -54.41
CA GLU A 36 -17.88 32.02 -54.28
C GLU A 36 -16.78 31.18 -53.63
N ALA A 37 -15.51 31.44 -53.97
CA ALA A 37 -14.37 30.80 -53.33
C ALA A 37 -14.24 31.21 -51.84
N GLU A 38 -14.46 32.49 -51.52
CA GLU A 38 -14.47 33.01 -50.14
C GLU A 38 -15.63 32.43 -49.32
N GLN A 39 -16.84 32.32 -49.90
CA GLN A 39 -17.99 31.68 -49.25
C GLN A 39 -17.74 30.20 -48.99
N LYS A 40 -17.22 29.45 -49.98
CA LYS A 40 -16.86 28.04 -49.81
C LYS A 40 -15.74 27.86 -48.79
N ALA A 41 -14.76 28.76 -48.77
CA ALA A 41 -13.70 28.73 -47.76
C ALA A 41 -14.26 28.97 -46.35
N ALA A 42 -15.21 29.91 -46.19
CA ALA A 42 -15.87 30.18 -44.92
C ALA A 42 -16.76 29.00 -44.46
N GLU A 43 -17.48 28.34 -45.37
CA GLU A 43 -18.27 27.14 -45.05
C GLU A 43 -17.37 25.98 -44.60
N VAL A 44 -16.27 25.72 -45.32
CA VAL A 44 -15.29 24.69 -44.97
C VAL A 44 -14.62 25.00 -43.63
N ALA A 45 -14.29 26.26 -43.35
CA ALA A 45 -13.74 26.66 -42.05
C ALA A 45 -14.73 26.39 -40.91
N ASN A 46 -16.00 26.77 -41.07
CA ASN A 46 -17.03 26.53 -40.06
C ASN A 46 -17.30 25.03 -39.82
N GLU A 47 -17.26 24.19 -40.85
CA GLU A 47 -17.38 22.74 -40.70
C GLU A 47 -16.18 22.12 -40.01
N LEU A 48 -14.97 22.62 -40.30
CA LEU A 48 -13.75 22.18 -39.65
C LEU A 48 -13.77 22.53 -38.16
N ASP A 49 -14.16 23.76 -37.81
CA ASP A 49 -14.27 24.20 -36.42
C ASP A 49 -15.29 23.37 -35.63
N LYS A 50 -16.43 23.03 -36.23
CA LYS A 50 -17.42 22.12 -35.62
C LYS A 50 -16.83 20.71 -35.40
N LYS A 51 -16.11 20.17 -36.38
CA LYS A 51 -15.48 18.84 -36.25
C LYS A 51 -14.37 18.83 -35.20
N VAL A 52 -13.58 19.89 -35.11
CA VAL A 52 -12.56 20.05 -34.06
C VAL A 52 -13.23 20.10 -32.69
N ALA A 53 -14.28 20.92 -32.53
CA ALA A 53 -15.04 20.98 -31.27
C ALA A 53 -15.71 19.64 -30.90
N GLU A 54 -16.24 18.89 -31.87
CA GLU A 54 -16.79 17.55 -31.64
C GLU A 54 -15.71 16.53 -31.25
N ILE A 55 -14.52 16.61 -31.86
CA ILE A 55 -13.37 15.77 -31.51
C ILE A 55 -12.89 16.08 -30.09
N ASP A 56 -12.73 17.36 -29.76
CA ASP A 56 -12.32 17.79 -28.42
C ASP A 56 -13.31 17.32 -27.36
N GLN A 57 -14.61 17.48 -27.60
CA GLN A 57 -15.64 17.02 -26.67
C GLN A 57 -15.67 15.49 -26.52
N ARG A 58 -15.41 14.72 -27.58
CA ARG A 58 -15.29 13.26 -27.49
C ARG A 58 -14.04 12.86 -26.72
N ALA A 59 -12.90 13.50 -26.98
CA ALA A 59 -11.65 13.25 -26.28
C ALA A 59 -11.76 13.55 -24.78
N GLU A 60 -12.43 14.65 -24.40
CA GLU A 60 -12.72 14.97 -22.99
C GLU A 60 -13.57 13.87 -22.32
N ARG A 61 -14.66 13.43 -22.97
CA ARG A 61 -15.54 12.38 -22.42
C ARG A 61 -14.83 11.04 -22.28
N GLU A 62 -14.01 10.66 -23.25
CA GLU A 62 -13.22 9.42 -23.19
C GLU A 62 -12.15 9.51 -22.10
N THR A 63 -11.51 10.66 -21.94
CA THR A 63 -10.54 10.91 -20.86
C THR A 63 -11.22 10.84 -19.49
N ASP A 64 -12.36 11.51 -19.32
CA ASP A 64 -13.15 11.46 -18.08
C ASP A 64 -13.60 10.03 -17.73
N LYS A 65 -14.01 9.25 -18.73
CA LYS A 65 -14.39 7.85 -18.54
C LYS A 65 -13.19 7.02 -18.09
N ALA A 66 -12.06 7.13 -18.77
CA ALA A 66 -10.82 6.44 -18.41
C ALA A 66 -10.33 6.83 -17.00
N LEU A 67 -10.44 8.11 -16.62
CA LEU A 67 -10.11 8.58 -15.28
C LEU A 67 -11.04 7.99 -14.21
N ARG A 68 -12.35 7.88 -14.49
CA ARG A 68 -13.30 7.23 -13.57
C ARG A 68 -13.00 5.74 -13.41
N GLU A 69 -12.79 5.02 -14.51
CA GLU A 69 -12.44 3.59 -14.48
C GLU A 69 -11.13 3.35 -13.72
N ALA A 70 -10.09 4.15 -13.98
CA ALA A 70 -8.83 4.08 -13.25
C ALA A 70 -9.00 4.41 -11.75
N ALA A 71 -9.87 5.35 -11.40
CA ALA A 71 -10.19 5.67 -10.00
C ALA A 71 -10.95 4.52 -9.31
N GLU A 72 -11.88 3.87 -10.01
CA GLU A 72 -12.58 2.67 -9.52
C GLU A 72 -11.62 1.51 -9.29
N GLU A 73 -10.72 1.23 -10.23
CA GLU A 73 -9.68 0.21 -10.08
C GLU A 73 -8.73 0.50 -8.92
N LEU A 74 -8.25 1.75 -8.79
CA LEU A 74 -7.39 2.17 -7.69
C LEU A 74 -8.10 2.04 -6.34
N ASN A 75 -9.38 2.42 -6.26
CA ASN A 75 -10.17 2.25 -5.05
C ASN A 75 -10.38 0.77 -4.71
N GLY A 76 -10.66 -0.08 -5.71
CA GLY A 76 -10.76 -1.53 -5.54
C GLY A 76 -9.47 -2.14 -5.00
N ALA A 77 -8.33 -1.83 -5.63
CA ALA A 77 -7.02 -2.29 -5.18
C ALA A 77 -6.68 -1.79 -3.76
N ALA A 78 -7.05 -0.56 -3.41
CA ALA A 78 -6.87 -0.02 -2.07
C ALA A 78 -7.72 -0.74 -1.01
N LEU A 79 -8.95 -1.14 -1.36
CA LEU A 79 -9.83 -1.92 -0.49
C LEU A 79 -9.27 -3.35 -0.27
N GLU A 80 -8.87 -4.05 -1.32
CA GLU A 80 -8.26 -5.38 -1.20
C GLU A 80 -6.96 -5.34 -0.37
N ALA A 81 -6.13 -4.31 -0.56
CA ALA A 81 -4.91 -4.14 0.22
C ALA A 81 -5.21 -3.93 1.72
N ARG A 82 -6.28 -3.19 2.04
CA ARG A 82 -6.75 -2.99 3.41
C ARG A 82 -7.29 -4.28 4.02
N GLU A 83 -8.07 -5.05 3.27
CA GLU A 83 -8.60 -6.35 3.70
C GLU A 83 -7.47 -7.33 4.01
N LYS A 84 -6.52 -7.52 3.09
CA LYS A 84 -5.34 -8.38 3.32
C LYS A 84 -4.49 -7.92 4.49
N SER A 85 -4.37 -6.60 4.69
CA SER A 85 -3.66 -6.04 5.86
C SER A 85 -4.38 -6.36 7.17
N ALA A 86 -5.71 -6.28 7.18
CA ALA A 86 -6.53 -6.62 8.35
C ALA A 86 -6.46 -8.12 8.66
N GLU A 87 -6.53 -8.99 7.65
CA GLU A 87 -6.35 -10.44 7.80
C GLU A 87 -4.97 -10.77 8.37
N ALA A 88 -3.90 -10.17 7.84
CA ALA A 88 -2.54 -10.39 8.34
C ALA A 88 -2.39 -9.93 9.81
N GLN A 89 -3.05 -8.83 10.20
CA GLN A 89 -3.07 -8.37 11.59
C GLN A 89 -3.85 -9.33 12.49
N ALA A 90 -4.98 -9.88 12.02
CA ALA A 90 -5.77 -10.85 12.75
C ALA A 90 -5.01 -12.17 12.98
N GLU A 91 -4.34 -12.70 11.96
CA GLU A 91 -3.52 -13.91 12.10
C GLU A 91 -2.31 -13.66 13.02
N LEU A 92 -1.71 -12.47 12.96
CA LEU A 92 -0.64 -12.11 13.89
C LEU A 92 -1.14 -12.00 15.34
N ALA A 93 -2.33 -11.46 15.57
CA ALA A 93 -2.94 -11.40 16.89
C ALA A 93 -3.22 -12.82 17.42
N LYS A 94 -3.83 -13.67 16.59
CA LYS A 94 -4.10 -15.08 16.92
C LYS A 94 -2.82 -15.85 17.27
N ALA A 95 -1.74 -15.63 16.50
CA ALA A 95 -0.46 -16.28 16.78
C ALA A 95 0.16 -15.83 18.12
N ARG A 96 -0.03 -14.56 18.53
CA ARG A 96 0.37 -14.10 19.88
C ARG A 96 -0.49 -14.75 20.95
N ASP A 97 -1.80 -14.81 20.74
CA ASP A 97 -2.74 -15.41 21.70
C ASP A 97 -2.46 -16.90 21.92
N ASP A 98 -2.13 -17.66 20.89
CA ASP A 98 -1.77 -19.09 21.02
C ASP A 98 -0.50 -19.28 21.88
N VAL A 99 0.52 -18.44 21.67
CA VAL A 99 1.73 -18.48 22.50
C VAL A 99 1.42 -18.04 23.93
N ARG A 100 0.59 -17.02 24.11
CA ARG A 100 0.17 -16.53 25.43
C ARG A 100 -0.62 -17.59 26.19
N ALA A 101 -1.60 -18.22 25.56
CA ALA A 101 -2.44 -19.23 26.19
C ALA A 101 -1.64 -20.47 26.61
N SER A 102 -0.74 -20.94 25.74
CA SER A 102 0.15 -22.07 26.05
C SER A 102 1.15 -21.75 27.16
N THR A 103 1.63 -20.51 27.23
CA THR A 103 2.62 -20.10 28.23
C THR A 103 2.01 -19.74 29.58
N THR A 104 0.87 -19.05 29.61
CA THR A 104 0.26 -18.50 30.83
C THR A 104 -0.01 -19.58 31.87
N ARG A 105 -0.61 -20.71 31.48
CA ARG A 105 -0.87 -21.83 32.41
C ARG A 105 0.41 -22.39 33.02
N ARG A 106 1.49 -22.49 32.22
CA ARG A 106 2.77 -22.98 32.71
C ARG A 106 3.37 -21.96 33.70
N VAL A 107 3.34 -20.68 33.37
CA VAL A 107 3.84 -19.61 34.24
C VAL A 107 3.08 -19.55 35.56
N GLU A 108 1.75 -19.62 35.55
CA GLU A 108 0.94 -19.64 36.77
C GLU A 108 1.30 -20.81 37.70
N ASN A 109 1.58 -21.99 37.14
CA ASN A 109 2.01 -23.14 37.92
C ASN A 109 3.43 -22.93 38.48
N LEU A 110 4.36 -22.41 37.68
CA LEU A 110 5.70 -22.09 38.15
C LEU A 110 5.70 -21.00 39.24
N GLU A 111 4.84 -19.99 39.13
CA GLU A 111 4.71 -18.95 40.15
C GLU A 111 4.17 -19.50 41.48
N LYS A 112 3.21 -20.42 41.43
CA LYS A 112 2.77 -21.17 42.62
C LYS A 112 3.92 -21.97 43.23
N ASP A 113 4.71 -22.64 42.39
CA ASP A 113 5.87 -23.40 42.84
C ASP A 113 6.93 -22.52 43.52
N VAL A 114 7.18 -21.30 43.03
CA VAL A 114 8.08 -20.33 43.67
C VAL A 114 7.58 -19.93 45.05
N VAL A 115 6.28 -19.66 45.21
CA VAL A 115 5.68 -19.30 46.50
C VAL A 115 5.78 -20.47 47.50
N GLU A 116 5.47 -21.69 47.05
CA GLU A 116 5.61 -22.88 47.89
C GLU A 116 7.07 -23.17 48.28
N LEU A 117 8.00 -22.97 47.34
CA LEU A 117 9.42 -23.14 47.57
C LEU A 117 9.94 -22.17 48.61
N ARG A 118 9.56 -20.89 48.54
CA ARG A 118 9.97 -19.87 49.51
C ARG A 118 9.71 -20.32 50.95
N ALA A 119 8.51 -20.82 51.23
CA ALA A 119 8.15 -21.32 52.57
C ALA A 119 8.96 -22.55 53.00
N LYS A 120 9.43 -23.39 52.06
CA LYS A 120 10.30 -24.53 52.35
C LYS A 120 11.75 -24.10 52.57
N LEU A 121 12.25 -23.17 51.76
CA LEU A 121 13.61 -22.65 51.83
C LEU A 121 13.83 -21.99 53.20
N GLU A 122 12.92 -21.12 53.63
CA GLU A 122 12.98 -20.47 54.95
C GLU A 122 13.02 -21.45 56.14
N LYS A 123 12.52 -22.69 55.97
CA LYS A 123 12.51 -23.72 57.02
C LYS A 123 13.75 -24.62 57.04
N LYS A 124 14.36 -24.91 55.89
CA LYS A 124 15.39 -25.95 55.76
C LYS A 124 16.81 -25.43 55.54
N MET A 125 16.98 -24.15 55.26
CA MET A 125 18.28 -23.54 55.00
C MET A 125 18.47 -22.25 55.79
N SER A 126 19.70 -21.73 55.79
CA SER A 126 20.00 -20.47 56.46
C SER A 126 19.25 -19.32 55.79
N LYS A 127 18.88 -18.29 56.57
CA LYS A 127 18.16 -17.12 56.06
C LYS A 127 18.87 -16.48 54.85
N VAL A 128 20.21 -16.38 54.91
CA VAL A 128 21.02 -15.78 53.84
C VAL A 128 20.94 -16.59 52.53
N GLU A 129 20.98 -17.92 52.61
CA GLU A 129 20.88 -18.79 51.44
C GLU A 129 19.45 -18.82 50.86
N ALA A 130 18.44 -18.87 51.75
CA ALA A 130 17.04 -18.79 51.36
C ALA A 130 16.75 -17.48 50.62
N ASP A 131 17.14 -16.33 51.20
CA ASP A 131 16.91 -15.01 50.62
C ASP A 131 17.58 -14.88 49.24
N LYS A 132 18.79 -15.43 49.07
CA LYS A 132 19.49 -15.44 47.78
C LYS A 132 18.74 -16.23 46.72
N LEU A 133 18.29 -17.44 47.04
CA LEU A 133 17.55 -18.29 46.09
C LEU A 133 16.18 -17.71 45.76
N VAL A 134 15.45 -17.19 46.74
CA VAL A 134 14.16 -16.52 46.52
C VAL A 134 14.33 -15.34 45.59
N LYS A 135 15.35 -14.50 45.79
CA LYS A 135 15.63 -13.36 44.91
C LYS A 135 15.94 -13.79 43.47
N GLU A 136 16.67 -14.89 43.29
CA GLU A 136 16.96 -15.44 41.96
C GLU A 136 15.69 -15.94 41.26
N LEU A 137 14.82 -16.66 41.98
CA LEU A 137 13.53 -17.12 41.47
C LEU A 137 12.60 -15.96 41.11
N GLU A 138 12.56 -14.91 41.96
CA GLU A 138 11.79 -13.69 41.70
C GLU A 138 12.29 -12.97 40.43
N GLN A 139 13.61 -12.84 40.26
CA GLN A 139 14.20 -12.24 39.06
C GLN A 139 13.85 -13.01 37.78
N LYS A 140 13.90 -14.34 37.82
CA LYS A 140 13.53 -15.19 36.67
C LYS A 140 12.02 -15.12 36.39
N SER A 141 11.18 -15.11 37.41
CA SER A 141 9.73 -14.89 37.27
C SER A 141 9.44 -13.53 36.64
N GLU A 142 10.14 -12.48 37.05
CA GLU A 142 9.97 -11.16 36.47
C GLU A 142 10.45 -11.12 35.00
N ALA A 143 11.55 -11.80 34.67
CA ALA A 143 12.03 -11.91 33.30
C ALA A 143 11.00 -12.59 32.38
N VAL A 144 10.35 -13.65 32.86
CA VAL A 144 9.21 -14.29 32.15
C VAL A 144 8.08 -13.29 31.93
N ARG A 145 7.65 -12.56 32.96
CA ARG A 145 6.59 -11.54 32.84
C ARG A 145 6.94 -10.44 31.85
N ARG A 146 8.20 -9.99 31.81
CA ARG A 146 8.69 -9.02 30.82
C ARG A 146 8.62 -9.59 29.40
N SER A 147 9.12 -10.82 29.19
CA SER A 147 9.06 -11.48 27.89
C SER A 147 7.64 -11.70 27.36
N LEU A 148 6.66 -11.93 28.25
CA LEU A 148 5.25 -12.00 27.86
C LEU A 148 4.68 -10.65 27.41
N ARG A 149 5.14 -9.53 27.99
CA ARG A 149 4.80 -8.19 27.49
C ARG A 149 5.44 -7.92 26.12
N ASP A 150 6.67 -8.39 25.92
CA ASP A 150 7.34 -8.28 24.62
C ASP A 150 6.59 -9.09 23.55
N LEU A 151 5.99 -10.24 23.91
CA LEU A 151 5.13 -11.02 23.03
C LEU A 151 3.89 -10.23 22.59
N ASP A 152 3.26 -9.49 23.52
CA ASP A 152 2.14 -8.61 23.20
C ASP A 152 2.57 -7.47 22.27
N ALA A 153 3.79 -6.97 22.40
CA ALA A 153 4.43 -6.00 21.49
C ALA A 153 5.04 -6.63 20.22
N ALA A 154 4.82 -7.93 20.01
CA ALA A 154 5.04 -8.70 18.79
C ALA A 154 4.90 -7.86 17.49
N THR A 155 5.65 -8.15 16.45
CA THR A 155 5.29 -7.83 15.05
C THR A 155 5.47 -9.09 14.21
N SER A 156 5.02 -9.09 12.96
CA SER A 156 5.16 -10.27 12.09
C SER A 156 6.63 -10.65 11.83
N THR A 157 7.54 -9.68 11.89
CA THR A 157 8.96 -9.91 11.60
C THR A 157 9.74 -10.48 12.78
N ASN A 158 9.30 -10.24 14.02
CA ASN A 158 10.04 -10.63 15.23
C ASN A 158 9.27 -11.60 16.15
N LEU A 159 8.03 -12.00 15.81
CA LEU A 159 7.22 -12.89 16.64
C LEU A 159 7.96 -14.20 17.00
N ASN A 160 8.65 -14.81 16.04
CA ASN A 160 9.36 -16.07 16.27
C ASN A 160 10.51 -15.91 17.26
N ASP A 161 11.25 -14.81 17.19
CA ASP A 161 12.35 -14.53 18.11
C ASP A 161 11.82 -14.29 19.52
N VAL A 162 10.76 -13.48 19.65
CA VAL A 162 10.12 -13.23 20.95
C VAL A 162 9.54 -14.52 21.54
N ARG A 163 8.89 -15.36 20.72
CA ARG A 163 8.41 -16.69 21.16
C ARG A 163 9.54 -17.56 21.70
N ARG A 164 10.70 -17.57 21.04
CA ARG A 164 11.89 -18.30 21.52
C ARG A 164 12.38 -17.77 22.86
N VAL A 165 12.45 -16.44 23.02
CA VAL A 165 12.85 -15.80 24.28
C VAL A 165 11.87 -16.16 25.40
N VAL A 166 10.57 -16.05 25.17
CA VAL A 166 9.53 -16.46 26.15
C VAL A 166 9.72 -17.92 26.56
N THR A 167 9.87 -18.81 25.59
CA THR A 167 10.07 -20.25 25.85
C THR A 167 11.32 -20.50 26.69
N GLN A 168 12.43 -19.86 26.34
CA GLN A 168 13.69 -19.97 27.06
C GLN A 168 13.56 -19.46 28.51
N GLN A 169 12.95 -18.28 28.72
CA GLN A 169 12.78 -17.72 30.06
C GLN A 169 11.91 -18.63 30.96
N VAL A 170 10.86 -19.23 30.39
CA VAL A 170 10.00 -20.18 31.10
C VAL A 170 10.75 -21.45 31.48
N GLU A 171 11.58 -21.98 30.58
CA GLU A 171 12.44 -23.12 30.88
C GLU A 171 13.51 -22.81 31.92
N GLU A 172 14.10 -21.61 31.88
CA GLU A 172 15.09 -21.17 32.87
C GLU A 172 14.48 -21.03 34.27
N LEU A 173 13.25 -20.52 34.37
CA LEU A 173 12.50 -20.47 35.63
C LEU A 173 12.20 -21.88 36.14
N ASP A 174 11.70 -22.77 35.27
CA ASP A 174 11.40 -24.16 35.61
C ASP A 174 12.65 -24.89 36.12
N ARG A 175 13.78 -24.77 35.42
CA ARG A 175 15.06 -25.35 35.88
C ARG A 175 15.49 -24.79 37.24
N ALA A 176 15.39 -23.48 37.45
CA ALA A 176 15.73 -22.87 38.73
C ALA A 176 14.83 -23.36 39.87
N ILE A 177 13.53 -23.56 39.60
CA ILE A 177 12.58 -24.17 40.55
C ILE A 177 12.97 -25.60 40.87
N GLN A 178 13.32 -26.42 39.87
CA GLN A 178 13.75 -27.81 40.09
C GLN A 178 15.06 -27.89 40.88
N GLU A 179 16.01 -27.00 40.60
CA GLU A 179 17.25 -26.90 41.37
C GLU A 179 17.01 -26.47 42.81
N ALA A 180 16.14 -25.47 43.03
CA ALA A 180 15.73 -25.06 44.36
C ALA A 180 15.05 -26.21 45.11
N ARG A 181 14.13 -26.95 44.48
CA ARG A 181 13.45 -28.14 45.05
C ARG A 181 14.44 -29.19 45.54
N ARG A 182 15.55 -29.41 44.84
CA ARG A 182 16.59 -30.38 45.24
C ARG A 182 17.37 -29.96 46.48
N ARG A 183 17.35 -28.68 46.85
CA ARG A 183 18.07 -28.11 48.01
C ARG A 183 17.22 -28.05 49.28
N VAL A 184 15.93 -28.39 49.20
CA VAL A 184 14.96 -28.34 50.31
C VAL A 184 14.39 -29.71 50.61
#